data_AF-A0A8J5SZH5-F1
#
_entry.id   AF-A0A8J5SZH5-F1
#
_cell.length_a   1.000
_cell.length_b   1.000
_cell.length_c   1.000
_cell.angle_alpha   90.00
_cell.angle_beta   90.00
_cell.angle_gamma   90.00
#
_symmetry.space_group_name_H-M   'P 1'
#
loop_
_entity.id
_entity.type
_entity.pdbx_description
1 polymer ?
#
loop_
_entity_poly.entity_id
_entity_poly.type
_entity_poly.pdbx_seq_one_letter_code
_entity_poly.pdbx_strand_id
1 'polypeptide(L)'
;MVLPTTTTSMAHLSSASPATAGVSPPGPSPRPSLVALARHKAAPCRAAAGQWPTPWRGRAAVATTAATNSNWTAPAGTIVTEKDIPLLSLAEVAERLDEFHVSGARNQNYMAMYSSIFGGITTDPSAMVIPIDDHMVHRGHGVFDTAAIMDGHLYELEQHLDRFLKSASAAKIPLPFDRSTIRSILVQTVSASKCTQGSLRYWLSVGPGDFQLSSSGCANSALYAVVIESPSLPVPAGCKVITSSIPIKSPQFAVMKSVNYLPNALTKVEGEENGGFTGVWLDDEGFVAEGSNMNVGFVTRSRELVMPRFDKILSGCTARRVLTLAEQLVADGRLSGISSRNVSVQEGKLADEMMLIGSGILVKPVVQWDDQIIGSGKEGSIALVLFNLVLEDMRSGPPSVRTPVSY
;
A
#
# COMPACT_ATOMS: atom_id res chain seq x y z
N MET A 1 71.35 1.86 -12.38
CA MET A 1 71.56 3.28 -12.02
C MET A 1 70.53 3.60 -10.94
N VAL A 2 70.88 3.95 -9.69
CA VAL A 2 71.65 5.15 -9.27
C VAL A 2 70.78 6.38 -9.58
N LEU A 3 69.92 6.85 -8.66
CA LEU A 3 70.18 7.75 -7.50
C LEU A 3 70.29 9.24 -7.95
N PRO A 4 70.08 10.28 -7.09
CA PRO A 4 70.17 10.23 -5.62
C PRO A 4 69.13 11.04 -4.78
N THR A 5 69.07 10.73 -3.46
CA THR A 5 68.95 11.62 -2.26
C THR A 5 67.89 12.77 -2.19
N THR A 6 67.38 13.19 -1.02
CA THR A 6 68.06 13.36 0.30
C THR A 6 67.23 12.99 1.54
N THR A 7 67.96 12.64 2.62
CA THR A 7 67.54 12.62 4.03
C THR A 7 67.31 14.07 4.55
N THR A 8 66.93 14.41 5.80
CA THR A 8 67.12 13.84 7.17
C THR A 8 66.06 14.54 8.09
N SER A 9 65.78 14.28 9.37
CA SER A 9 66.42 13.52 10.46
C SER A 9 65.40 13.13 11.57
N MET A 10 65.88 12.62 12.71
CA MET A 10 65.08 12.31 13.92
C MET A 10 65.11 13.44 14.98
N ALA A 11 64.18 13.40 15.93
CA ALA A 11 64.39 13.84 17.32
C ALA A 11 63.55 12.97 18.29
N HIS A 12 64.13 12.58 19.43
CA HIS A 12 63.46 11.87 20.53
C HIS A 12 62.99 12.85 21.63
N LEU A 13 62.04 12.42 22.47
CA LEU A 13 61.97 12.49 23.96
C LEU A 13 60.54 12.01 24.38
N SER A 14 60.34 11.07 25.32
CA SER A 14 60.51 11.15 26.80
C SER A 14 59.36 11.93 27.48
N SER A 15 58.67 11.47 28.54
CA SER A 15 58.80 10.22 29.34
C SER A 15 57.66 10.05 30.39
N ALA A 16 57.47 8.79 30.82
CA ALA A 16 57.07 8.34 32.17
C ALA A 16 55.67 8.62 32.77
N SER A 17 55.12 7.58 33.41
CA SER A 17 54.06 7.62 34.44
C SER A 17 54.65 7.83 35.85
N PRO A 18 53.84 7.93 36.93
CA PRO A 18 53.61 6.70 37.72
C PRO A 18 52.25 6.59 38.48
N ALA A 19 51.91 5.34 38.87
CA ALA A 19 51.41 4.82 40.17
C ALA A 19 50.64 5.72 41.19
N THR A 20 49.73 5.25 42.06
CA THR A 20 49.01 3.96 42.31
C THR A 20 47.88 4.18 43.35
N ALA A 21 47.02 3.17 43.58
CA ALA A 21 46.00 3.04 44.63
C ALA A 21 44.73 3.91 44.51
N GLY A 22 43.54 3.48 44.96
CA GLY A 22 43.16 2.13 45.44
C GLY A 22 42.04 2.12 46.49
N VAL A 23 40.77 2.14 46.07
CA VAL A 23 39.57 2.03 46.95
C VAL A 23 38.48 1.17 46.29
N SER A 24 37.65 0.52 47.11
CA SER A 24 36.63 -0.50 46.80
C SER A 24 35.45 -0.04 45.91
N PRO A 25 34.72 -0.98 45.27
CA PRO A 25 33.57 -0.68 44.40
C PRO A 25 32.28 -0.36 45.19
N PRO A 26 31.35 0.44 44.60
CA PRO A 26 30.04 0.70 45.18
C PRO A 26 29.07 -0.48 45.00
N GLY A 27 28.34 -0.83 46.05
CA GLY A 27 27.22 -1.78 46.02
C GLY A 27 25.90 -1.17 45.50
N PRO A 28 24.84 -1.98 45.34
CA PRO A 28 23.59 -1.56 44.71
C PRO A 28 22.73 -0.63 45.59
N SER A 29 22.21 0.45 45.00
CA SER A 29 21.23 1.36 45.62
C SER A 29 19.79 0.80 45.55
N PRO A 30 18.90 1.14 46.51
CA PRO A 30 17.71 0.34 46.81
C PRO A 30 16.44 0.70 45.99
N ARG A 31 15.46 -0.22 46.01
CA ARG A 31 14.07 0.05 45.61
C ARG A 31 13.34 0.86 46.71
N PRO A 32 12.50 1.84 46.39
CA PRO A 32 11.49 2.37 47.32
C PRO A 32 10.23 1.50 47.33
N SER A 33 9.59 1.37 48.51
CA SER A 33 8.34 0.62 48.73
C SER A 33 7.16 1.55 49.04
N LEU A 34 5.92 1.07 48.85
CA LEU A 34 4.69 1.85 49.06
C LEU A 34 4.49 2.30 50.52
N VAL A 35 4.08 3.55 50.74
CA VAL A 35 3.31 3.99 51.92
C VAL A 35 2.30 5.10 51.53
N ALA A 36 1.08 5.00 52.08
CA ALA A 36 0.03 6.03 52.23
C ALA A 36 -0.37 6.93 51.04
N LEU A 37 -1.53 6.64 50.44
CA LEU A 37 -2.31 7.62 49.66
C LEU A 37 -3.22 8.45 50.59
N ALA A 38 -2.91 9.74 50.77
CA ALA A 38 -3.73 10.63 51.60
C ALA A 38 -5.01 11.08 50.89
N ARG A 39 -6.15 11.10 51.60
CA ARG A 39 -7.46 11.46 51.04
C ARG A 39 -7.69 12.98 51.03
N HIS A 40 -7.85 13.58 49.85
CA HIS A 40 -8.60 14.83 49.71
C HIS A 40 -9.99 14.58 49.13
N LYS A 41 -11.00 15.24 49.69
CA LYS A 41 -12.41 15.10 49.31
C LYS A 41 -12.71 15.97 48.09
N ALA A 42 -13.25 15.37 47.03
CA ALA A 42 -14.06 16.12 46.06
C ALA A 42 -15.51 16.16 46.55
N ALA A 43 -16.14 17.34 46.49
CA ALA A 43 -17.57 17.53 46.69
C ALA A 43 -18.20 17.97 45.34
N PRO A 44 -19.49 17.67 45.08
CA PRO A 44 -20.00 17.66 43.72
C PRO A 44 -20.29 19.07 43.17
N CYS A 45 -19.90 19.30 41.92
CA CYS A 45 -20.41 20.41 41.12
C CYS A 45 -21.35 19.88 40.02
N ARG A 46 -22.34 20.69 39.64
CA ARG A 46 -23.51 20.23 38.86
C ARG A 46 -23.17 20.08 37.37
N ALA A 47 -23.61 18.99 36.76
CA ALA A 47 -23.66 18.87 35.30
C ALA A 47 -24.76 19.80 34.76
N ALA A 48 -24.38 20.79 33.95
CA ALA A 48 -25.30 21.57 33.13
C ALA A 48 -25.45 20.90 31.76
N ALA A 49 -26.67 20.77 31.25
CA ALA A 49 -26.93 20.11 29.98
C ALA A 49 -26.57 21.04 28.79
N GLY A 50 -25.37 20.86 28.24
CA GLY A 50 -24.98 21.43 26.95
C GLY A 50 -25.59 20.63 25.80
N GLN A 51 -26.20 21.32 24.83
CA GLN A 51 -26.87 20.69 23.69
C GLN A 51 -25.87 20.23 22.63
N TRP A 52 -26.04 19.01 22.12
CA TRP A 52 -25.36 18.52 20.93
C TRP A 52 -26.08 19.02 19.66
N PRO A 53 -25.37 19.33 18.56
CA PRO A 53 -26.00 19.67 17.29
C PRO A 53 -26.91 18.53 16.79
N THR A 54 -28.15 18.87 16.40
CA THR A 54 -29.13 17.89 15.96
C THR A 54 -28.78 17.27 14.60
N PRO A 55 -29.01 15.95 14.38
CA PRO A 55 -28.90 15.35 13.07
C PRO A 55 -29.95 15.94 12.11
N TRP A 56 -29.54 16.14 10.85
CA TRP A 56 -30.33 16.81 9.82
C TRP A 56 -31.63 16.05 9.47
N ARG A 57 -32.77 16.75 9.48
CA ARG A 57 -34.04 16.24 8.89
C ARG A 57 -34.26 16.81 7.48
N GLY A 58 -33.38 16.45 6.55
CA GLY A 58 -33.57 16.74 5.13
C GLY A 58 -34.53 15.76 4.46
N ARG A 59 -35.78 16.16 4.19
CA ARG A 59 -36.66 15.42 3.27
C ARG A 59 -36.33 15.79 1.81
N ALA A 60 -35.42 15.06 1.20
CA ALA A 60 -35.29 15.02 -0.26
C ALA A 60 -36.02 13.77 -0.80
N ALA A 61 -37.06 13.95 -1.61
CA ALA A 61 -37.76 12.85 -2.25
C ALA A 61 -37.00 12.41 -3.51
N VAL A 62 -35.95 11.61 -3.35
CA VAL A 62 -35.22 11.01 -4.47
C VAL A 62 -36.02 9.82 -4.99
N ALA A 63 -36.34 9.80 -6.29
CA ALA A 63 -37.01 8.67 -6.92
C ALA A 63 -36.03 7.48 -7.04
N THR A 64 -36.27 6.43 -6.27
CA THR A 64 -35.41 5.24 -6.23
C THR A 64 -35.64 4.32 -7.44
N THR A 65 -35.11 4.70 -8.60
CA THR A 65 -34.75 3.74 -9.66
C THR A 65 -33.36 3.18 -9.41
N ALA A 66 -33.20 2.49 -8.27
CA ALA A 66 -31.97 1.76 -7.96
C ALA A 66 -31.90 0.50 -8.83
N ALA A 67 -31.03 0.51 -9.84
CA ALA A 67 -30.79 -0.65 -10.70
C ALA A 67 -29.94 -1.69 -9.95
N THR A 68 -30.60 -2.54 -9.16
CA THR A 68 -29.96 -3.60 -8.36
C THR A 68 -29.47 -4.77 -9.23
N ASN A 69 -28.44 -4.51 -10.05
CA ASN A 69 -27.70 -5.55 -10.78
C ASN A 69 -26.73 -6.30 -9.85
N SER A 70 -27.27 -6.88 -8.78
CA SER A 70 -26.61 -7.79 -7.86
C SER A 70 -27.23 -9.18 -7.98
N ASN A 71 -27.10 -9.80 -9.16
CA ASN A 71 -27.46 -11.21 -9.39
C ASN A 71 -26.45 -12.16 -8.73
N TRP A 72 -26.25 -12.00 -7.42
CA TRP A 72 -25.60 -13.02 -6.59
C TRP A 72 -26.66 -14.07 -6.22
N THR A 73 -27.00 -14.92 -7.18
CA THR A 73 -27.62 -16.21 -6.86
C THR A 73 -26.60 -17.02 -6.07
N ALA A 74 -26.93 -17.37 -4.82
CA ALA A 74 -26.09 -18.26 -4.02
C ALA A 74 -25.81 -19.56 -4.80
N PRO A 75 -24.60 -20.14 -4.72
CA PRO A 75 -24.28 -21.38 -5.41
C PRO A 75 -25.30 -22.49 -5.11
N ALA A 76 -25.75 -23.16 -6.16
CA ALA A 76 -26.80 -24.18 -6.11
C ALA A 76 -26.29 -25.47 -5.43
N GLY A 77 -26.17 -25.43 -4.11
CA GLY A 77 -25.67 -26.56 -3.30
C GLY A 77 -25.55 -26.26 -1.80
N THR A 78 -25.42 -25.00 -1.37
CA THR A 78 -25.13 -24.67 0.05
C THR A 78 -26.30 -24.03 0.78
N ILE A 79 -27.45 -24.72 0.85
CA ILE A 79 -28.45 -24.42 1.88
C ILE A 79 -27.94 -25.02 3.19
N VAL A 80 -27.44 -24.17 4.11
CA VAL A 80 -27.21 -24.57 5.50
C VAL A 80 -28.57 -24.68 6.18
N THR A 81 -29.24 -25.81 5.98
CA THR A 81 -30.39 -26.22 6.80
C THR A 81 -29.92 -26.45 8.24
N GLU A 82 -30.81 -26.41 9.23
CA GLU A 82 -30.51 -26.59 10.67
C GLU A 82 -29.97 -27.99 11.06
N LYS A 83 -29.60 -28.82 10.10
CA LYS A 83 -28.99 -30.14 10.30
C LYS A 83 -27.48 -30.07 10.21
N ASP A 84 -26.82 -30.63 11.24
CA ASP A 84 -25.48 -31.21 11.26
C ASP A 84 -24.49 -30.69 10.19
N ILE A 85 -23.69 -29.69 10.57
CA ILE A 85 -22.55 -29.22 9.76
C ILE A 85 -21.56 -30.38 9.59
N PRO A 86 -21.24 -30.80 8.35
CA PRO A 86 -20.42 -31.98 8.12
C PRO A 86 -18.95 -31.74 8.48
N LEU A 87 -18.34 -32.70 9.18
CA LEU A 87 -16.89 -32.80 9.32
C LEU A 87 -16.32 -33.37 8.01
N LEU A 88 -15.38 -32.64 7.39
CA LEU A 88 -14.81 -33.00 6.09
C LEU A 88 -13.38 -33.51 6.24
N SER A 89 -13.00 -34.49 5.42
CA SER A 89 -11.61 -34.87 5.17
C SER A 89 -10.90 -33.85 4.27
N LEU A 90 -9.56 -33.87 4.22
CA LEU A 90 -8.77 -32.99 3.36
C LEU A 90 -9.10 -33.20 1.86
N ALA A 91 -9.47 -34.41 1.45
CA ALA A 91 -9.90 -34.70 0.08
C ALA A 91 -11.23 -34.00 -0.25
N GLU A 92 -12.25 -34.15 0.60
CA GLU A 92 -13.55 -33.48 0.43
C GLU A 92 -13.43 -31.94 0.51
N VAL A 93 -12.43 -31.42 1.23
CA VAL A 93 -12.12 -29.97 1.23
C VAL A 93 -11.50 -29.55 -0.10
N ALA A 94 -10.57 -30.33 -0.66
CA ALA A 94 -9.96 -30.03 -1.96
C ALA A 94 -11.01 -30.10 -3.09
N GLU A 95 -11.80 -31.18 -3.15
CA GLU A 95 -12.89 -31.35 -4.13
C GLU A 95 -13.90 -30.19 -4.08
N ARG A 96 -14.29 -29.74 -2.88
CA ARG A 96 -15.20 -28.58 -2.72
C ARG A 96 -14.55 -27.24 -3.05
N LEU A 97 -13.23 -27.10 -2.91
CA LEU A 97 -12.50 -25.93 -3.39
C LEU A 97 -12.45 -25.93 -4.92
N ASP A 98 -12.24 -27.07 -5.56
CA ASP A 98 -12.33 -27.22 -7.03
C ASP A 98 -13.73 -26.88 -7.54
N GLU A 99 -14.78 -27.46 -6.94
CA GLU A 99 -16.17 -27.13 -7.26
C GLU A 99 -16.47 -25.63 -7.06
N PHE A 100 -15.97 -25.01 -5.98
CA PHE A 100 -16.12 -23.59 -5.73
C PHE A 100 -15.37 -22.72 -6.76
N HIS A 101 -14.19 -23.14 -7.22
CA HIS A 101 -13.43 -22.42 -8.25
C HIS A 101 -14.04 -22.58 -9.66
N VAL A 102 -14.59 -23.75 -9.99
CA VAL A 102 -15.25 -24.02 -11.28
C VAL A 102 -16.64 -23.36 -11.35
N SER A 103 -17.41 -23.36 -10.27
CA SER A 103 -18.74 -22.71 -10.22
C SER A 103 -18.67 -21.20 -9.95
N GLY A 104 -17.64 -20.73 -9.26
CA GLY A 104 -17.57 -19.39 -8.67
C GLY A 104 -16.98 -18.30 -9.57
N ALA A 105 -17.71 -17.88 -10.61
CA ALA A 105 -17.80 -16.51 -11.14
C ALA A 105 -16.58 -15.54 -11.00
N ARG A 106 -15.34 -15.99 -11.23
CA ARG A 106 -14.13 -15.15 -11.12
C ARG A 106 -13.86 -14.39 -12.41
N ASN A 107 -14.09 -13.07 -12.39
CA ASN A 107 -13.72 -12.15 -13.47
C ASN A 107 -12.20 -11.86 -13.58
N GLN A 108 -11.35 -12.54 -12.80
CA GLN A 108 -9.89 -12.41 -12.85
C GLN A 108 -9.23 -13.78 -12.86
N ASN A 109 -8.19 -13.93 -13.68
CA ASN A 109 -7.49 -15.17 -13.91
C ASN A 109 -6.24 -15.25 -13.01
N TYR A 110 -6.20 -16.23 -12.11
CA TYR A 110 -5.14 -16.41 -11.12
C TYR A 110 -4.20 -17.52 -11.56
N MET A 111 -2.97 -17.17 -11.94
CA MET A 111 -2.11 -18.02 -12.78
C MET A 111 -1.08 -18.84 -11.97
N ALA A 112 -0.61 -18.31 -10.85
CA ALA A 112 0.28 -19.01 -9.93
C ALA A 112 0.25 -18.38 -8.53
N MET A 113 0.52 -19.17 -7.50
CA MET A 113 0.81 -18.70 -6.14
C MET A 113 2.06 -19.37 -5.56
N TYR A 114 2.99 -18.56 -5.05
CA TYR A 114 4.02 -19.01 -4.12
C TYR A 114 3.52 -18.90 -2.68
N SER A 115 3.88 -19.87 -1.84
CA SER A 115 3.70 -19.82 -0.39
C SER A 115 4.93 -20.41 0.31
N SER A 116 5.50 -19.67 1.26
CA SER A 116 6.57 -20.19 2.12
C SER A 116 6.08 -21.20 3.15
N ILE A 117 4.75 -21.37 3.33
CA ILE A 117 4.16 -22.34 4.26
C ILE A 117 4.32 -23.78 3.74
N PHE A 118 4.08 -23.99 2.44
CA PHE A 118 4.37 -25.25 1.75
C PHE A 118 5.69 -25.23 0.95
N GLY A 119 6.40 -24.10 0.96
CA GLY A 119 7.76 -23.97 0.44
C GLY A 119 7.89 -23.99 -1.09
N GLY A 120 6.82 -23.70 -1.84
CA GLY A 120 6.78 -23.90 -3.29
C GLY A 120 5.81 -23.00 -4.04
N ILE A 121 5.65 -23.27 -5.34
CA ILE A 121 4.71 -22.60 -6.25
C ILE A 121 3.64 -23.60 -6.66
N THR A 122 2.37 -23.18 -6.65
CA THR A 122 1.26 -23.89 -7.29
C THR A 122 0.68 -23.08 -8.44
N THR A 123 0.21 -23.74 -9.50
CA THR A 123 -0.60 -23.15 -10.58
C THR A 123 -2.08 -23.55 -10.47
N ASP A 124 -2.45 -24.27 -9.41
CA ASP A 124 -3.81 -24.71 -9.12
C ASP A 124 -4.52 -23.67 -8.23
N PRO A 125 -5.61 -23.03 -8.70
CA PRO A 125 -6.41 -22.06 -7.93
C PRO A 125 -6.92 -22.59 -6.57
N SER A 126 -7.19 -23.88 -6.44
CA SER A 126 -7.67 -24.50 -5.19
C SER A 126 -6.60 -24.60 -4.12
N ALA A 127 -5.34 -24.70 -4.53
CA ALA A 127 -4.19 -24.63 -3.63
C ALA A 127 -3.74 -23.19 -3.31
N MET A 128 -4.38 -22.15 -3.88
CA MET A 128 -4.03 -20.74 -3.62
C MET A 128 -4.66 -20.21 -2.31
N VAL A 129 -4.34 -20.88 -1.20
CA VAL A 129 -4.89 -20.63 0.14
C VAL A 129 -3.85 -20.09 1.14
N ILE A 130 -4.32 -19.42 2.19
CA ILE A 130 -3.52 -18.89 3.29
C ILE A 130 -4.05 -19.50 4.60
N PRO A 131 -3.19 -19.90 5.56
CA PRO A 131 -3.65 -20.44 6.84
C PRO A 131 -4.52 -19.44 7.62
N ILE A 132 -5.59 -19.92 8.26
CA ILE A 132 -6.54 -19.07 9.01
C ILE A 132 -5.93 -18.49 10.31
N ASP A 133 -4.90 -19.14 10.82
CA ASP A 133 -4.09 -18.78 11.99
C ASP A 133 -2.93 -17.83 11.64
N ASP A 134 -2.71 -17.51 10.36
CA ASP A 134 -1.79 -16.47 9.92
C ASP A 134 -2.27 -15.09 10.39
N HIS A 135 -1.43 -14.39 11.16
CA HIS A 135 -1.77 -13.08 11.77
C HIS A 135 -2.10 -11.97 10.75
N MET A 136 -1.72 -12.12 9.48
CA MET A 136 -2.18 -11.23 8.41
C MET A 136 -3.70 -11.32 8.20
N VAL A 137 -4.29 -12.51 8.37
CA VAL A 137 -5.71 -12.79 8.14
C VAL A 137 -6.58 -12.29 9.29
N HIS A 138 -6.20 -12.57 10.55
CA HIS A 138 -7.04 -12.29 11.74
C HIS A 138 -6.57 -11.13 12.63
N ARG A 139 -5.38 -10.56 12.38
CA ARG A 139 -4.87 -9.33 13.04
C ARG A 139 -4.48 -8.20 12.08
N GLY A 140 -4.36 -8.47 10.78
CA GLY A 140 -3.82 -7.50 9.83
C GLY A 140 -2.31 -7.24 10.01
N HIS A 141 -1.57 -8.12 10.68
CA HIS A 141 -0.11 -7.98 10.88
C HIS A 141 0.68 -8.46 9.66
N GLY A 142 0.43 -7.81 8.53
CA GLY A 142 1.09 -8.06 7.26
C GLY A 142 1.28 -6.80 6.42
N VAL A 143 2.19 -6.88 5.46
CA VAL A 143 2.45 -5.87 4.43
C VAL A 143 2.40 -6.50 3.04
N PHE A 144 2.12 -5.71 2.02
CA PHE A 144 2.05 -6.19 0.64
C PHE A 144 2.57 -5.17 -0.36
N ASP A 145 3.00 -5.61 -1.53
CA ASP A 145 3.20 -4.75 -2.69
C ASP A 145 2.67 -5.39 -3.98
N THR A 146 2.72 -4.67 -5.10
CA THR A 146 2.22 -5.13 -6.40
C THR A 146 3.03 -4.50 -7.52
N ALA A 147 3.80 -5.33 -8.24
CA ALA A 147 4.49 -4.93 -9.47
C ALA A 147 3.61 -5.29 -10.68
N ALA A 148 3.65 -4.47 -11.73
CA ALA A 148 2.98 -4.79 -12.99
C ALA A 148 3.84 -5.75 -13.83
N ILE A 149 3.20 -6.62 -14.60
CA ILE A 149 3.83 -7.47 -15.61
C ILE A 149 3.43 -6.91 -16.97
N MET A 150 4.42 -6.47 -17.77
CA MET A 150 4.22 -5.92 -19.11
C MET A 150 5.24 -6.52 -20.06
N ASP A 151 4.78 -7.08 -21.19
CA ASP A 151 5.62 -7.67 -22.24
C ASP A 151 6.72 -8.59 -21.69
N GLY A 152 6.36 -9.45 -20.73
CA GLY A 152 7.29 -10.40 -20.10
C GLY A 152 8.29 -9.81 -19.08
N HIS A 153 8.06 -8.57 -18.64
CA HIS A 153 8.91 -7.87 -17.67
C HIS A 153 8.12 -7.44 -16.43
N LEU A 154 8.74 -7.57 -15.25
CA LEU A 154 8.26 -6.97 -14.00
C LEU A 154 8.71 -5.51 -13.92
N TYR A 155 7.75 -4.59 -13.93
CA TYR A 155 7.99 -3.15 -13.90
C TYR A 155 8.24 -2.62 -12.48
N GLU A 156 9.23 -1.74 -12.33
CA GLU A 156 9.71 -1.12 -11.08
C GLU A 156 9.96 -2.13 -9.92
N LEU A 157 10.30 -3.39 -10.24
CA LEU A 157 10.39 -4.45 -9.23
C LEU A 157 11.32 -4.12 -8.05
N GLU A 158 12.49 -3.51 -8.32
CA GLU A 158 13.45 -3.16 -7.28
C GLU A 158 12.91 -2.05 -6.36
N GLN A 159 12.24 -1.06 -6.94
CA GLN A 159 11.63 0.07 -6.25
C GLN A 159 10.43 -0.37 -5.40
N HIS A 160 9.61 -1.28 -5.93
CA HIS A 160 8.54 -1.95 -5.17
C HIS A 160 9.11 -2.82 -4.03
N LEU A 161 10.21 -3.56 -4.26
CA LEU A 161 10.89 -4.34 -3.22
C LEU A 161 11.49 -3.45 -2.11
N ASP A 162 12.08 -2.30 -2.44
CA ASP A 162 12.58 -1.34 -1.44
C ASP A 162 11.45 -0.87 -0.51
N ARG A 163 10.30 -0.51 -1.09
CA ARG A 163 9.12 -0.09 -0.33
C ARG A 163 8.50 -1.23 0.48
N PHE A 164 8.47 -2.43 -0.07
CA PHE A 164 7.98 -3.65 0.60
C PHE A 164 8.81 -3.97 1.84
N LEU A 165 10.14 -4.02 1.71
CA LEU A 165 11.05 -4.29 2.83
C LEU A 165 11.06 -3.15 3.87
N LYS A 166 10.98 -1.89 3.43
CA LYS A 166 10.77 -0.74 4.34
C LYS A 166 9.45 -0.87 5.11
N SER A 167 8.38 -1.32 4.46
CA SER A 167 7.08 -1.55 5.10
C SER A 167 7.15 -2.70 6.11
N ALA A 168 7.79 -3.83 5.76
CA ALA A 168 7.97 -4.97 6.67
C ALA A 168 8.78 -4.57 7.92
N SER A 169 9.86 -3.81 7.74
CA SER A 169 10.67 -3.26 8.84
C SER A 169 9.84 -2.33 9.75
N ALA A 170 9.03 -1.43 9.18
CA ALA A 170 8.14 -0.55 9.94
C ALA A 170 7.03 -1.32 10.68
N ALA A 171 6.54 -2.41 10.10
CA ALA A 171 5.59 -3.35 10.71
C ALA A 171 6.23 -4.34 11.71
N LYS A 172 7.56 -4.28 11.91
CA LYS A 172 8.34 -5.22 12.74
C LYS A 172 8.18 -6.69 12.33
N ILE A 173 7.96 -6.95 11.04
CA ILE A 173 7.90 -8.31 10.48
C ILE A 173 9.34 -8.75 10.17
N PRO A 174 9.88 -9.81 10.80
CA PRO A 174 11.18 -10.34 10.43
C PRO A 174 11.11 -10.98 9.04
N LEU A 175 12.19 -10.88 8.26
CA LEU A 175 12.22 -11.40 6.90
C LEU A 175 12.54 -12.91 6.93
N PRO A 176 11.70 -13.79 6.34
CA PRO A 176 12.00 -15.22 6.25
C PRO A 176 13.13 -15.53 5.24
N PHE A 177 13.40 -14.60 4.33
CA PHE A 177 14.42 -14.70 3.30
C PHE A 177 15.10 -13.33 3.10
N ASP A 178 16.32 -13.31 2.59
CA ASP A 178 16.98 -12.06 2.21
C ASP A 178 16.36 -11.44 0.93
N ARG A 179 16.69 -10.17 0.63
CA ARG A 179 16.17 -9.45 -0.55
C ARG A 179 16.36 -10.23 -1.86
N SER A 180 17.52 -10.83 -2.09
CA SER A 180 17.84 -11.52 -3.34
C SER A 180 17.04 -12.81 -3.50
N THR A 181 16.85 -13.55 -2.40
CA THR A 181 15.97 -14.74 -2.37
C THR A 181 14.51 -14.36 -2.56
N ILE A 182 13.99 -13.32 -1.89
CA ILE A 182 12.63 -12.80 -2.12
C ILE A 182 12.45 -12.43 -3.59
N ARG A 183 13.37 -11.64 -4.16
CA ARG A 183 13.36 -11.25 -5.58
C ARG A 183 13.35 -12.47 -6.51
N SER A 184 14.16 -13.48 -6.22
CA SER A 184 14.23 -14.71 -7.02
C SER A 184 12.91 -15.48 -6.98
N ILE A 185 12.31 -15.64 -5.81
CA ILE A 185 10.97 -16.23 -5.62
C ILE A 185 9.92 -15.48 -6.44
N LEU A 186 9.89 -14.15 -6.36
CA LEU A 186 8.95 -13.31 -7.11
C LEU A 186 9.07 -13.50 -8.63
N VAL A 187 10.30 -13.50 -9.17
CA VAL A 187 10.54 -13.73 -10.61
C VAL A 187 10.18 -15.16 -11.03
N GLN A 188 10.52 -16.18 -10.22
CA GLN A 188 10.18 -17.58 -10.49
C GLN A 188 8.66 -17.83 -10.43
N THR A 189 7.92 -17.11 -9.58
CA THR A 189 6.45 -17.21 -9.53
C THR A 189 5.82 -16.70 -10.84
N VAL A 190 6.33 -15.62 -11.42
CA VAL A 190 5.88 -15.13 -12.74
C VAL A 190 6.31 -16.07 -13.86
N SER A 191 7.54 -16.59 -13.84
CA SER A 191 8.03 -17.59 -14.79
C SER A 191 7.09 -18.81 -14.86
N ALA A 192 6.85 -19.46 -13.71
CA ALA A 192 5.98 -20.63 -13.61
C ALA A 192 4.54 -20.38 -14.08
N SER A 193 4.03 -19.15 -13.87
CA SER A 193 2.68 -18.74 -14.30
C SER A 193 2.51 -18.59 -15.82
N LYS A 194 3.61 -18.42 -16.57
CA LYS A 194 3.62 -18.06 -18.01
C LYS A 194 2.90 -16.76 -18.38
N CYS A 195 2.43 -15.99 -17.41
CA CYS A 195 1.74 -14.72 -17.60
C CYS A 195 2.72 -13.62 -18.05
N THR A 196 2.48 -13.03 -19.23
CA THR A 196 3.29 -11.92 -19.78
C THR A 196 2.62 -10.55 -19.69
N GLN A 197 1.33 -10.49 -19.32
CA GLN A 197 0.54 -9.27 -19.14
C GLN A 197 -0.35 -9.41 -17.89
N GLY A 198 -0.13 -8.58 -16.87
CA GLY A 198 -0.83 -8.76 -15.59
C GLY A 198 -0.22 -8.00 -14.42
N SER A 199 -0.32 -8.58 -13.23
CA SER A 199 0.37 -8.09 -12.04
C SER A 199 0.82 -9.24 -11.13
N LEU A 200 1.96 -9.02 -10.47
CA LEU A 200 2.45 -9.85 -9.38
C LEU A 200 2.17 -9.11 -8.07
N ARG A 201 1.26 -9.63 -7.25
CA ARG A 201 0.99 -9.13 -5.89
C ARG A 201 1.63 -10.06 -4.87
N TYR A 202 2.26 -9.49 -3.84
CA TYR A 202 3.01 -10.27 -2.87
C TYR A 202 2.93 -9.69 -1.47
N TRP A 203 2.96 -10.56 -0.46
CA TRP A 203 2.69 -10.26 0.94
C TRP A 203 3.78 -10.83 1.84
N LEU A 204 4.15 -10.08 2.89
CA LEU A 204 4.88 -10.58 4.04
C LEU A 204 3.96 -10.51 5.26
N SER A 205 3.76 -11.64 5.92
CA SER A 205 3.07 -11.74 7.21
C SER A 205 4.06 -12.03 8.33
N VAL A 206 3.74 -11.62 9.55
CA VAL A 206 4.44 -12.12 10.74
C VAL A 206 4.26 -13.64 10.95
N GLY A 207 3.20 -14.23 10.35
CA GLY A 207 3.04 -15.65 10.09
C GLY A 207 1.97 -16.39 10.92
N PRO A 208 1.81 -17.71 10.69
CA PRO A 208 0.94 -18.60 11.48
C PRO A 208 1.39 -18.72 12.94
N GLY A 209 0.43 -18.76 13.85
CA GLY A 209 0.65 -18.81 15.30
C GLY A 209 -0.65 -19.02 16.09
N ASP A 210 -0.70 -18.58 17.35
CA ASP A 210 -1.95 -18.57 18.11
C ASP A 210 -2.86 -17.37 17.74
N PHE A 211 -4.11 -17.38 18.21
CA PHE A 211 -5.05 -16.27 18.00
C PHE A 211 -4.88 -15.09 18.99
N GLN A 212 -3.72 -14.90 19.62
CA GLN A 212 -3.47 -13.73 20.49
C GLN A 212 -3.13 -12.48 19.66
N LEU A 213 -2.59 -11.44 20.31
CA LEU A 213 -2.03 -10.24 19.67
C LEU A 213 -0.49 -10.27 19.62
N SER A 214 0.16 -11.17 20.38
CA SER A 214 1.62 -11.27 20.42
C SER A 214 2.13 -12.18 19.30
N SER A 215 3.00 -11.64 18.43
CA SER A 215 3.71 -12.44 17.44
C SER A 215 4.77 -13.38 18.03
N SER A 216 4.93 -13.41 19.36
CA SER A 216 5.76 -14.41 20.05
C SER A 216 5.23 -15.84 19.94
N GLY A 217 3.95 -16.01 19.57
CA GLY A 217 3.35 -17.30 19.25
C GLY A 217 3.45 -17.69 17.76
N CYS A 218 3.96 -16.80 16.90
CA CYS A 218 4.14 -17.11 15.48
C CYS A 218 5.40 -17.97 15.26
N ALA A 219 5.27 -19.05 14.49
CA ALA A 219 6.37 -20.00 14.30
C ALA A 219 7.49 -19.44 13.39
N ASN A 220 7.11 -18.91 12.23
CA ASN A 220 7.98 -18.21 11.28
C ASN A 220 7.15 -17.22 10.48
N SER A 221 7.74 -16.10 10.06
CA SER A 221 7.09 -15.16 9.15
C SER A 221 6.96 -15.72 7.73
N ALA A 222 5.90 -15.32 7.03
CA ALA A 222 5.46 -15.97 5.80
C ALA A 222 5.51 -15.03 4.60
N LEU A 223 6.04 -15.53 3.48
CA LEU A 223 6.04 -14.86 2.18
C LEU A 223 5.01 -15.54 1.26
N TYR A 224 4.09 -14.75 0.72
CA TYR A 224 3.13 -15.19 -0.29
C TYR A 224 3.27 -14.33 -1.54
N ALA A 225 3.08 -14.90 -2.73
CA ALA A 225 3.02 -14.13 -3.97
C ALA A 225 2.00 -14.76 -4.92
N VAL A 226 1.19 -13.95 -5.59
CA VAL A 226 0.13 -14.38 -6.53
C VAL A 226 0.28 -13.61 -7.83
N VAL A 227 0.24 -14.34 -8.95
CA VAL A 227 0.20 -13.78 -10.29
C VAL A 227 -1.25 -13.70 -10.76
N ILE A 228 -1.66 -12.51 -11.17
CA ILE A 228 -3.00 -12.21 -11.67
C ILE A 228 -2.84 -11.74 -13.11
N GLU A 229 -3.34 -12.49 -14.07
CA GLU A 229 -3.40 -12.06 -15.47
C GLU A 229 -4.48 -10.97 -15.63
N SER A 230 -4.19 -9.97 -16.47
CA SER A 230 -5.15 -8.93 -16.82
C SER A 230 -4.91 -8.43 -18.24
N PRO A 231 -5.96 -8.10 -19.01
CA PRO A 231 -5.81 -7.51 -20.34
C PRO A 231 -5.08 -6.15 -20.26
N SER A 232 -4.54 -5.72 -21.40
CA SER A 232 -3.91 -4.40 -21.54
C SER A 232 -4.83 -3.28 -21.08
N LEU A 233 -4.31 -2.37 -20.26
CA LEU A 233 -5.09 -1.24 -19.74
C LEU A 233 -5.65 -0.37 -20.89
N PRO A 234 -6.97 -0.09 -20.91
CA PRO A 234 -7.57 0.79 -21.91
C PRO A 234 -7.16 2.25 -21.67
N VAL A 235 -7.35 3.10 -22.68
CA VAL A 235 -7.19 4.56 -22.54
C VAL A 235 -8.11 5.05 -21.40
N PRO A 236 -7.59 5.80 -20.41
CA PRO A 236 -8.31 6.09 -19.19
C PRO A 236 -9.35 7.20 -19.40
N ALA A 237 -10.62 6.81 -19.51
CA ALA A 237 -11.73 7.75 -19.43
C ALA A 237 -11.73 8.53 -18.11
N GLY A 238 -12.28 9.74 -18.12
CA GLY A 238 -12.39 10.60 -16.95
C GLY A 238 -13.25 9.99 -15.83
N CYS A 239 -13.11 10.50 -14.61
CA CYS A 239 -13.98 10.14 -13.50
C CYS A 239 -14.30 11.29 -12.55
N LYS A 240 -15.42 11.15 -11.83
CA LYS A 240 -15.71 11.89 -10.59
C LYS A 240 -14.94 11.26 -9.41
N VAL A 241 -14.47 12.08 -8.47
CA VAL A 241 -14.02 11.64 -7.13
C VAL A 241 -14.78 12.38 -6.03
N ILE A 242 -14.75 11.84 -4.81
CA ILE A 242 -15.51 12.35 -3.66
C ILE A 242 -14.55 12.70 -2.53
N THR A 243 -14.77 13.78 -1.78
CA THR A 243 -14.06 14.04 -0.52
C THR A 243 -14.56 13.06 0.54
N SER A 244 -13.69 12.15 1.00
CA SER A 244 -14.07 11.07 1.91
C SER A 244 -14.31 11.56 3.34
N SER A 245 -15.38 11.09 4.00
CA SER A 245 -15.60 11.31 5.44
C SER A 245 -14.95 10.22 6.30
N ILE A 246 -14.56 9.10 5.70
CA ILE A 246 -13.74 8.07 6.35
C ILE A 246 -12.35 8.67 6.65
N PRO A 247 -11.86 8.64 7.90
CA PRO A 247 -10.56 9.21 8.23
C PRO A 247 -9.42 8.42 7.59
N ILE A 248 -8.41 9.14 7.10
CA ILE A 248 -7.14 8.53 6.67
C ILE A 248 -6.45 7.87 7.87
N LYS A 249 -5.61 6.87 7.59
CA LYS A 249 -4.70 6.29 8.59
C LYS A 249 -3.74 7.37 9.09
N SER A 250 -3.33 7.32 10.36
CA SER A 250 -2.28 8.23 10.83
C SER A 250 -0.98 8.03 10.03
N PRO A 251 -0.12 9.07 9.89
CA PRO A 251 1.00 9.05 8.94
C PRO A 251 1.89 7.80 9.00
N GLN A 252 2.17 7.29 10.20
CA GLN A 252 2.95 6.05 10.43
C GLN A 252 2.37 4.82 9.70
N PHE A 253 1.06 4.70 9.60
CA PHE A 253 0.36 3.60 8.93
C PHE A 253 -0.02 3.93 7.47
N ALA A 254 -0.07 5.21 7.09
CA ALA A 254 -0.33 5.65 5.72
C ALA A 254 0.90 5.49 4.81
N VAL A 255 2.10 5.85 5.27
CA VAL A 255 3.36 5.67 4.52
C VAL A 255 3.77 4.18 4.36
N MET A 256 3.09 3.27 5.06
CA MET A 256 3.39 1.84 5.13
C MET A 256 2.36 1.05 4.32
N LYS A 257 2.80 0.20 3.39
CA LYS A 257 1.90 -0.62 2.57
C LYS A 257 1.42 -1.88 3.31
N SER A 258 0.71 -1.67 4.42
CA SER A 258 0.13 -2.73 5.26
C SER A 258 -1.16 -3.32 4.68
N VAL A 259 -1.56 -4.51 5.13
CA VAL A 259 -2.86 -5.12 4.77
C VAL A 259 -4.06 -4.50 5.50
N ASN A 260 -3.84 -3.51 6.38
CA ASN A 260 -4.89 -2.86 7.17
C ASN A 260 -5.73 -1.93 6.29
N TYR A 261 -6.57 -2.52 5.43
CA TYR A 261 -7.23 -1.89 4.30
C TYR A 261 -8.72 -1.60 4.51
N LEU A 262 -9.27 -1.80 5.72
CA LEU A 262 -10.65 -1.43 6.03
C LEU A 262 -10.95 0.06 5.74
N PRO A 263 -10.10 1.05 6.11
CA PRO A 263 -10.32 2.44 5.72
C PRO A 263 -10.31 2.61 4.20
N ASN A 264 -9.35 1.99 3.50
CA ASN A 264 -9.25 2.01 2.04
C ASN A 264 -10.53 1.48 1.35
N ALA A 265 -11.11 0.41 1.88
CA ALA A 265 -12.33 -0.21 1.38
C ALA A 265 -13.56 0.67 1.64
N LEU A 266 -13.72 1.22 2.85
CA LEU A 266 -14.83 2.12 3.17
C LEU A 266 -14.78 3.41 2.34
N THR A 267 -13.59 3.99 2.12
CA THR A 267 -13.37 5.16 1.25
C THR A 267 -13.68 4.87 -0.22
N LYS A 268 -13.46 3.63 -0.68
CA LYS A 268 -13.86 3.20 -2.03
C LYS A 268 -15.38 3.08 -2.14
N VAL A 269 -16.03 2.42 -1.18
CA VAL A 269 -17.50 2.28 -1.11
C VAL A 269 -18.20 3.63 -1.03
N GLU A 270 -17.80 4.51 -0.10
CA GLU A 270 -18.34 5.86 0.03
C GLU A 270 -18.20 6.67 -1.27
N GLY A 271 -17.07 6.51 -1.96
CA GLY A 271 -16.84 7.09 -3.28
C GLY A 271 -17.85 6.62 -4.31
N GLU A 272 -18.12 5.32 -4.38
CA GLU A 272 -19.05 4.70 -5.33
C GLU A 272 -20.52 5.02 -5.01
N GLU A 273 -20.92 5.00 -3.73
CA GLU A 273 -22.27 5.36 -3.27
C GLU A 273 -22.64 6.81 -3.60
N ASN A 274 -21.65 7.72 -3.63
CA ASN A 274 -21.81 9.12 -4.02
C ASN A 274 -21.54 9.38 -5.53
N GLY A 275 -21.52 8.31 -6.35
CA GLY A 275 -21.40 8.37 -7.82
C GLY A 275 -20.00 8.71 -8.34
N GLY A 276 -18.97 8.58 -7.50
CA GLY A 276 -17.57 8.72 -7.88
C GLY A 276 -16.89 7.38 -8.20
N PHE A 277 -15.67 7.44 -8.71
CA PHE A 277 -14.82 6.26 -8.91
C PHE A 277 -14.13 5.84 -7.61
N THR A 278 -13.84 6.78 -6.71
CA THR A 278 -13.38 6.52 -5.34
C THR A 278 -13.46 7.80 -4.49
N GLY A 279 -13.34 7.66 -3.17
CA GLY A 279 -13.04 8.75 -2.25
C GLY A 279 -11.56 9.17 -2.27
N VAL A 280 -11.32 10.45 -2.03
CA VAL A 280 -10.03 11.11 -1.80
C VAL A 280 -10.00 11.60 -0.35
N TRP A 281 -8.95 11.24 0.37
CA TRP A 281 -8.72 11.67 1.74
C TRP A 281 -8.14 13.07 1.83
N LEU A 282 -8.42 13.69 2.99
CA LEU A 282 -7.64 14.80 3.52
C LEU A 282 -6.76 14.30 4.67
N ASP A 283 -5.68 15.02 4.97
CA ASP A 283 -4.88 14.78 6.16
C ASP A 283 -5.48 15.44 7.42
N ASP A 284 -4.79 15.28 8.55
CA ASP A 284 -5.15 15.84 9.86
C ASP A 284 -5.05 17.38 9.94
N GLU A 285 -4.49 18.04 8.92
CA GLU A 285 -4.44 19.50 8.76
C GLU A 285 -5.46 20.01 7.71
N GLY A 286 -6.19 19.12 7.03
CA GLY A 286 -7.17 19.45 5.98
C GLY A 286 -6.58 19.66 4.58
N PHE A 287 -5.31 19.31 4.36
CA PHE A 287 -4.70 19.27 3.02
C PHE A 287 -5.07 17.97 2.29
N VAL A 288 -4.97 17.97 0.96
CA VAL A 288 -5.26 16.77 0.15
C VAL A 288 -4.20 15.70 0.39
N ALA A 289 -4.64 14.46 0.64
CA ALA A 289 -3.77 13.32 0.90
C ALA A 289 -3.71 12.36 -0.31
N GLU A 290 -4.44 11.24 -0.28
CA GLU A 290 -4.50 10.27 -1.38
C GLU A 290 -5.89 9.64 -1.53
N GLY A 291 -6.17 8.98 -2.65
CA GLY A 291 -7.37 8.18 -2.83
C GLY A 291 -7.23 6.76 -2.26
N SER A 292 -8.34 6.02 -2.21
CA SER A 292 -8.44 4.65 -1.63
C SER A 292 -7.26 3.70 -1.84
N ASN A 293 -6.56 3.77 -2.97
CA ASN A 293 -5.41 2.93 -3.29
C ASN A 293 -4.49 3.57 -4.35
N MET A 294 -4.54 4.90 -4.49
CA MET A 294 -3.94 5.69 -5.58
C MET A 294 -3.54 7.06 -5.05
N ASN A 295 -2.35 7.56 -5.40
CA ASN A 295 -2.00 8.95 -5.11
C ASN A 295 -2.81 9.91 -6.00
N VAL A 296 -2.84 11.20 -5.64
CA VAL A 296 -3.44 12.27 -6.47
C VAL A 296 -2.36 13.19 -7.04
N GLY A 297 -2.62 13.76 -8.21
CA GLY A 297 -1.81 14.81 -8.81
C GLY A 297 -2.67 15.89 -9.46
N PHE A 298 -2.14 17.11 -9.54
CA PHE A 298 -2.81 18.30 -10.06
C PHE A 298 -1.91 19.05 -11.04
N VAL A 299 -2.49 19.61 -12.11
CA VAL A 299 -1.82 20.61 -12.95
C VAL A 299 -2.43 21.97 -12.63
N THR A 300 -1.61 22.87 -12.09
CA THR A 300 -2.05 24.22 -11.70
C THR A 300 -2.16 25.15 -12.90
N ARG A 301 -2.79 26.32 -12.71
CA ARG A 301 -2.88 27.39 -13.72
C ARG A 301 -1.53 27.99 -14.14
N SER A 302 -0.47 27.79 -13.35
CA SER A 302 0.90 28.14 -13.76
C SER A 302 1.56 27.03 -14.60
N ARG A 303 0.83 25.93 -14.87
CA ARG A 303 1.29 24.69 -15.52
C ARG A 303 2.32 23.91 -14.69
N GLU A 304 2.26 24.03 -13.37
CA GLU A 304 3.05 23.22 -12.43
C GLU A 304 2.35 21.86 -12.21
N LEU A 305 3.07 20.74 -12.31
CA LEU A 305 2.58 19.44 -11.83
C LEU A 305 2.86 19.30 -10.34
N VAL A 306 1.81 19.18 -9.53
CA VAL A 306 1.90 19.14 -8.07
C VAL A 306 1.28 17.85 -7.53
N MET A 307 1.99 17.20 -6.61
CA MET A 307 1.44 16.12 -5.79
C MET A 307 1.55 16.48 -4.30
N PRO A 308 0.67 15.94 -3.43
CA PRO A 308 0.87 15.97 -1.99
C PRO A 308 2.22 15.37 -1.54
N ARG A 309 2.59 15.61 -0.28
CA ARG A 309 3.85 15.11 0.29
C ARG A 309 3.74 13.64 0.71
N PHE A 310 4.78 12.87 0.40
CA PHE A 310 4.87 11.43 0.73
C PHE A 310 5.30 11.15 2.19
N ASP A 311 5.03 12.07 3.11
CA ASP A 311 5.27 11.96 4.56
C ASP A 311 4.01 11.56 5.34
N LYS A 312 2.82 11.87 4.81
CA LYS A 312 1.51 11.44 5.34
C LYS A 312 0.74 10.44 4.47
N ILE A 313 1.27 10.05 3.30
CA ILE A 313 0.62 9.14 2.33
C ILE A 313 1.60 8.09 1.81
N LEU A 314 1.10 7.05 1.13
CA LEU A 314 1.96 6.04 0.53
C LEU A 314 2.85 6.67 -0.56
N SER A 315 4.18 6.51 -0.46
CA SER A 315 5.08 6.87 -1.57
C SER A 315 4.90 5.89 -2.73
N GLY A 316 4.03 6.23 -3.69
CA GLY A 316 3.71 5.43 -4.87
C GLY A 316 4.90 5.30 -5.81
N CYS A 317 5.33 4.09 -6.16
CA CYS A 317 6.35 3.89 -7.22
C CYS A 317 5.91 4.58 -8.51
N THR A 318 4.71 4.25 -9.01
CA THR A 318 4.08 4.90 -10.17
C THR A 318 3.96 6.42 -10.01
N ALA A 319 3.67 6.96 -8.82
CA ALA A 319 3.63 8.42 -8.60
C ALA A 319 5.02 9.07 -8.67
N ARG A 320 6.04 8.46 -8.05
CA ARG A 320 7.44 8.88 -8.18
C ARG A 320 7.91 8.80 -9.63
N ARG A 321 7.53 7.74 -10.35
CA ARG A 321 7.90 7.53 -11.75
C ARG A 321 7.21 8.50 -12.69
N VAL A 322 5.95 8.85 -12.43
CA VAL A 322 5.24 9.95 -13.11
C VAL A 322 5.95 11.30 -12.88
N LEU A 323 6.43 11.59 -11.66
CA LEU A 323 7.21 12.81 -11.40
C LEU A 323 8.50 12.84 -12.24
N THR A 324 9.24 11.72 -12.34
CA THR A 324 10.44 11.62 -13.19
C THR A 324 10.12 11.73 -14.68
N LEU A 325 9.06 11.09 -15.17
CA LEU A 325 8.67 11.15 -16.59
C LEU A 325 8.11 12.53 -16.96
N ALA A 326 7.52 13.26 -16.01
CA ALA A 326 7.07 14.63 -16.21
C ALA A 326 8.21 15.63 -16.44
N GLU A 327 9.46 15.31 -16.09
CA GLU A 327 10.63 16.17 -16.39
C GLU A 327 10.77 16.42 -17.90
N GLN A 328 10.37 15.45 -18.73
CA GLN A 328 10.29 15.60 -20.19
C GLN A 328 9.29 16.69 -20.60
N LEU A 329 8.14 16.75 -19.95
CA LEU A 329 7.11 17.76 -20.20
C LEU A 329 7.52 19.16 -19.72
N VAL A 330 8.43 19.27 -18.75
CA VAL A 330 9.06 20.54 -18.37
C VAL A 330 10.10 20.96 -19.41
N ALA A 331 10.93 20.03 -19.90
CA ALA A 331 11.90 20.30 -20.96
C ALA A 331 11.24 20.74 -22.28
N ASP A 332 10.13 20.10 -22.66
CA ASP A 332 9.29 20.48 -23.81
C ASP A 332 8.43 21.75 -23.56
N GLY A 333 8.57 22.39 -22.40
CA GLY A 333 7.86 23.62 -22.04
C GLY A 333 6.34 23.48 -21.91
N ARG A 334 5.81 22.25 -21.82
CA ARG A 334 4.39 21.95 -21.63
C ARG A 334 3.96 22.19 -20.19
N LEU A 335 4.77 21.72 -19.24
CA LEU A 335 4.76 22.10 -17.84
C LEU A 335 5.78 23.22 -17.58
N SER A 336 5.59 24.00 -16.51
CA SER A 336 6.53 25.02 -16.04
C SER A 336 7.44 24.52 -14.91
N GLY A 337 7.06 23.44 -14.25
CA GLY A 337 7.77 22.87 -13.11
C GLY A 337 7.01 21.69 -12.49
N ILE A 338 7.65 21.05 -11.51
CA ILE A 338 7.13 19.89 -10.78
C ILE A 338 7.43 20.10 -9.30
N SER A 339 6.47 19.83 -8.40
CA SER A 339 6.73 19.86 -6.95
C SER A 339 5.93 18.84 -6.14
N SER A 340 6.41 18.56 -4.93
CA SER A 340 5.67 17.80 -3.91
C SER A 340 5.54 18.67 -2.66
N ARG A 341 4.30 19.10 -2.38
CA ARG A 341 3.96 20.08 -1.34
C ARG A 341 2.53 19.87 -0.86
N ASN A 342 2.17 20.48 0.27
CA ASN A 342 0.77 20.50 0.70
C ASN A 342 -0.05 21.23 -0.38
N VAL A 343 -1.23 20.69 -0.67
CA VAL A 343 -2.24 21.23 -1.59
C VAL A 343 -3.52 21.39 -0.79
N SER A 344 -4.21 22.53 -0.89
CA SER A 344 -5.52 22.69 -0.25
C SER A 344 -6.65 22.15 -1.13
N VAL A 345 -7.79 21.77 -0.55
CA VAL A 345 -8.97 21.34 -1.33
C VAL A 345 -9.42 22.42 -2.32
N GLN A 346 -9.33 23.70 -1.92
CA GLN A 346 -9.65 24.83 -2.80
C GLN A 346 -8.66 24.94 -3.97
N GLU A 347 -7.35 24.77 -3.73
CA GLU A 347 -6.34 24.77 -4.79
C GLU A 347 -6.55 23.60 -5.76
N GLY A 348 -6.70 22.38 -5.23
CA GLY A 348 -6.87 21.17 -6.04
C GLY A 348 -8.15 21.18 -6.88
N LYS A 349 -9.24 21.80 -6.39
CA LYS A 349 -10.48 22.02 -7.16
C LYS A 349 -10.42 23.19 -8.15
N LEU A 350 -9.43 24.08 -8.04
CA LEU A 350 -9.20 25.19 -8.97
C LEU A 350 -8.10 24.91 -10.01
N ALA A 351 -7.53 23.70 -9.98
CA ALA A 351 -6.56 23.19 -10.94
C ALA A 351 -7.16 23.02 -12.36
N ASP A 352 -6.29 23.08 -13.37
CA ASP A 352 -6.67 22.90 -14.77
C ASP A 352 -6.80 21.42 -15.14
N GLU A 353 -6.04 20.54 -14.48
CA GLU A 353 -6.21 19.08 -14.54
C GLU A 353 -6.04 18.45 -13.15
N MET A 354 -6.74 17.36 -12.88
CA MET A 354 -6.52 16.48 -11.72
C MET A 354 -6.42 15.03 -12.20
N MET A 355 -5.67 14.18 -11.50
CA MET A 355 -5.48 12.78 -11.85
C MET A 355 -5.29 11.87 -10.63
N LEU A 356 -5.77 10.63 -10.73
CA LEU A 356 -5.43 9.51 -9.83
C LEU A 356 -4.23 8.75 -10.41
N ILE A 357 -3.32 8.28 -9.56
CA ILE A 357 -2.06 7.63 -9.97
C ILE A 357 -1.81 6.36 -9.17
N GLY A 358 -1.55 5.24 -9.85
CA GLY A 358 -1.22 3.98 -9.18
C GLY A 358 -1.12 2.77 -10.12
N SER A 359 -0.40 1.74 -9.69
CA SER A 359 0.07 0.63 -10.55
C SER A 359 -1.01 -0.16 -11.30
N GLY A 360 -2.28 -0.12 -10.86
CA GLY A 360 -3.41 -0.76 -11.53
C GLY A 360 -4.21 0.12 -12.49
N ILE A 361 -3.88 1.41 -12.60
CA ILE A 361 -4.54 2.38 -13.51
C ILE A 361 -3.55 3.27 -14.28
N LEU A 362 -2.26 3.20 -13.94
CA LEU A 362 -1.18 4.14 -14.29
C LEU A 362 -1.53 5.57 -13.88
N VAL A 363 -2.18 6.33 -14.76
CA VAL A 363 -2.67 7.71 -14.54
C VAL A 363 -4.09 7.80 -15.10
N LYS A 364 -5.07 8.20 -14.27
CA LYS A 364 -6.48 8.31 -14.66
C LYS A 364 -6.98 9.75 -14.46
N PRO A 365 -7.46 10.45 -15.51
CA PRO A 365 -7.98 11.82 -15.38
C PRO A 365 -9.20 11.90 -14.44
N VAL A 366 -9.22 12.95 -13.62
CA VAL A 366 -10.37 13.33 -12.78
C VAL A 366 -10.98 14.60 -13.38
N VAL A 367 -12.25 14.52 -13.74
CA VAL A 367 -13.00 15.60 -14.42
C VAL A 367 -13.96 16.33 -13.49
N GLN A 368 -14.22 15.77 -12.31
CA GLN A 368 -15.11 16.33 -11.29
C GLN A 368 -14.67 15.87 -9.89
N TRP A 369 -14.74 16.76 -8.90
CA TRP A 369 -14.51 16.44 -7.49
C TRP A 369 -15.65 17.03 -6.65
N ASP A 370 -16.41 16.15 -5.99
CA ASP A 370 -17.73 16.43 -5.41
C ASP A 370 -18.65 17.03 -6.49
N ASP A 371 -19.21 18.21 -6.27
CA ASP A 371 -20.06 18.90 -7.26
C ASP A 371 -19.28 19.88 -8.15
N GLN A 372 -17.96 19.98 -8.00
CA GLN A 372 -17.11 20.91 -8.75
C GLN A 372 -16.43 20.23 -9.94
N ILE A 373 -16.66 20.76 -11.14
CA ILE A 373 -15.95 20.38 -12.36
C ILE A 373 -14.49 20.84 -12.28
N ILE A 374 -13.56 19.97 -12.68
CA ILE A 374 -12.12 20.26 -12.79
C ILE A 374 -11.81 20.74 -14.20
N GLY A 375 -11.04 21.82 -14.33
CA GLY A 375 -10.63 22.38 -15.62
C GLY A 375 -11.81 22.62 -16.57
N SER A 376 -11.83 21.87 -17.69
CA SER A 376 -12.89 21.93 -18.70
C SER A 376 -13.95 20.82 -18.59
N GLY A 377 -13.92 19.98 -17.54
CA GLY A 377 -14.80 18.80 -17.41
C GLY A 377 -14.53 17.69 -18.44
N LYS A 378 -13.31 17.62 -18.97
CA LYS A 378 -12.83 16.64 -19.95
C LYS A 378 -11.50 16.07 -19.50
N GLU A 379 -11.09 14.94 -20.06
CA GLU A 379 -9.82 14.28 -19.78
C GLU A 379 -8.63 15.23 -19.99
N GLY A 380 -7.77 15.31 -18.97
CA GLY A 380 -6.60 16.17 -18.98
C GLY A 380 -5.56 15.80 -20.03
N SER A 381 -5.06 16.80 -20.75
CA SER A 381 -4.05 16.68 -21.80
C SER A 381 -2.66 16.28 -21.30
N ILE A 382 -2.32 16.67 -20.07
CA ILE A 382 -1.11 16.26 -19.36
C ILE A 382 -1.36 14.87 -18.75
N ALA A 383 -2.50 14.66 -18.09
CA ALA A 383 -2.86 13.36 -17.50
C ALA A 383 -2.83 12.21 -18.53
N LEU A 384 -3.40 12.41 -19.72
CA LEU A 384 -3.36 11.42 -20.82
C LEU A 384 -1.95 11.19 -21.39
N VAL A 385 -1.09 12.21 -21.41
CA VAL A 385 0.30 12.04 -21.86
C VAL A 385 1.15 11.36 -20.79
N LEU A 386 0.94 11.64 -19.51
CA LEU A 386 1.61 10.92 -18.41
C LEU A 386 1.17 9.45 -18.36
N PHE A 387 -0.11 9.13 -18.66
CA PHE A 387 -0.55 7.75 -18.87
C PHE A 387 0.25 7.06 -19.99
N ASN A 388 0.34 7.70 -21.16
CA ASN A 388 1.07 7.13 -22.30
C ASN A 388 2.58 7.01 -22.04
N LEU A 389 3.21 7.96 -21.35
CA LEU A 389 4.63 7.88 -20.98
C LEU A 389 4.92 6.74 -20.01
N VAL A 390 4.06 6.51 -19.00
CA VAL A 390 4.22 5.35 -18.10
C VAL A 390 4.00 4.06 -18.87
N LEU A 391 2.97 3.97 -19.73
CA LEU A 391 2.70 2.79 -20.54
C LEU A 391 3.86 2.46 -21.49
N GLU A 392 4.49 3.47 -22.09
CA GLU A 392 5.67 3.28 -22.95
C GLU A 392 6.91 2.90 -22.14
N ASP A 393 7.16 3.54 -21.00
CA ASP A 393 8.27 3.19 -20.10
C ASP A 393 8.16 1.76 -19.53
N MET A 394 6.95 1.20 -19.43
CA MET A 394 6.72 -0.23 -19.11
C MET A 394 7.12 -1.18 -20.26
N ARG A 395 7.06 -0.72 -21.52
CA ARG A 395 7.30 -1.52 -22.74
C ARG A 395 8.72 -1.38 -23.31
N SER A 396 9.29 -0.18 -23.25
CA SER A 396 10.57 0.16 -23.88
C SER A 396 11.54 0.91 -22.95
N GLY A 397 11.12 1.22 -21.72
CA GLY A 397 11.95 1.90 -20.72
C GLY A 397 13.22 1.13 -20.32
N PRO A 398 14.16 1.80 -19.61
CA PRO A 398 15.48 1.27 -19.33
C PRO A 398 15.45 0.04 -18.39
N PRO A 399 16.47 -0.83 -18.41
CA PRO A 399 16.56 -2.00 -17.53
C PRO A 399 16.44 -1.70 -16.03
N SER A 400 16.75 -0.47 -15.61
CA SER A 400 16.58 0.01 -14.22
C SER A 400 15.14 0.08 -13.73
N VAL A 401 14.15 -0.02 -14.63
CA VAL A 401 12.71 -0.08 -14.29
C VAL A 401 12.01 -1.31 -14.89
N ARG A 402 12.72 -2.19 -15.60
CA ARG A 402 12.15 -3.40 -16.24
C ARG A 402 13.02 -4.61 -15.93
N THR A 403 12.58 -5.43 -14.97
CA THR A 403 13.21 -6.74 -14.70
C THR A 403 12.67 -7.77 -15.68
N PRO A 404 13.50 -8.38 -16.55
CA PRO A 404 13.05 -9.45 -17.44
C PRO A 404 12.70 -10.71 -16.63
N VAL A 405 11.70 -11.46 -17.09
CA VAL A 405 11.36 -12.80 -16.61
C VAL A 405 11.77 -13.82 -17.67
N SER A 406 12.41 -14.91 -17.25
CA SER A 406 12.68 -16.07 -18.09
C SER A 406 11.50 -17.03 -18.00
N TYR A 407 10.85 -17.31 -19.12
CA TYR A 407 9.67 -18.19 -19.24
C TYR A 407 10.01 -19.54 -19.88
#